data_AF-K1S213-F1
#
_entry.id   AF-K1S213-F1
#
_cell.length_a   1.000
_cell.length_b   1.000
_cell.length_c   1.000
_cell.angle_alpha   90.00
_cell.angle_beta   90.00
_cell.angle_gamma   90.00
#
_symmetry.space_group_name_H-M   'P 1'
#
loop_
_entity.id
_entity.type
_entity.pdbx_description
1 polymer ?
#
loop_
_entity_poly.entity_id
_entity_poly.type
_entity_poly.pdbx_seq_one_letter_code
_entity_poly.pdbx_strand_id
1 'polypeptide(L)'
;ATSKNWDVPRLFFGISPGCMDSMVNKYTANKRLRSDDAYTPDARPDMRPEYPSIVYTRILKQLFPDVPVILGGIEASMRRLTHYDYWQDRVRPSILLDSGADSLIYGMGEKPVVELANRLKCQQIMDTKGFKQLIADIPQMVYLDKEVAAEEGDITLFSHEECLKDKKKEAANFRHIEEESNKYTA
;
A
#
# COMPACT_ATOMS: atom_id res chain seq x y z
N ALA A 1 -5.02 -2.88 -32.68
CA ALA A 1 -4.30 -3.71 -31.71
C ALA A 1 -5.27 -4.78 -31.23
N THR A 2 -4.96 -6.04 -31.50
CA THR A 2 -5.75 -7.21 -31.07
C THR A 2 -6.05 -7.13 -29.58
N SER A 3 -7.33 -7.08 -29.21
CA SER A 3 -7.78 -7.15 -27.82
C SER A 3 -7.38 -8.52 -27.27
N LYS A 4 -6.23 -8.57 -26.62
CA LYS A 4 -5.82 -9.73 -25.85
C LYS A 4 -6.81 -9.81 -24.69
N ASN A 5 -7.78 -10.72 -24.80
CA ASN A 5 -8.71 -11.02 -23.71
C ASN A 5 -7.90 -11.69 -22.61
N TRP A 6 -7.45 -10.89 -21.65
CA TRP A 6 -6.86 -11.38 -20.43
C TRP A 6 -7.99 -11.84 -19.50
N ASP A 7 -7.86 -13.02 -18.91
CA ASP A 7 -8.81 -13.48 -17.91
C ASP A 7 -8.80 -12.54 -16.72
N VAL A 8 -9.97 -11.99 -16.40
CA VAL A 8 -10.18 -11.07 -15.28
C VAL A 8 -10.19 -11.87 -13.98
N PRO A 9 -9.42 -11.50 -12.93
CA PRO A 9 -9.45 -12.22 -11.68
C PRO A 9 -10.83 -12.09 -11.03
N ARG A 10 -11.30 -13.17 -10.43
CA ARG A 10 -12.62 -13.22 -9.80
C ARG A 10 -12.76 -12.33 -8.56
N LEU A 11 -11.65 -12.04 -7.87
CA LEU A 11 -11.66 -11.34 -6.58
C LEU A 11 -11.00 -9.96 -6.66
N PHE A 12 -9.67 -9.93 -6.80
CA PHE A 12 -8.88 -8.70 -6.85
C PHE A 12 -7.47 -9.01 -7.37
N PHE A 13 -6.71 -7.97 -7.72
CA PHE A 13 -5.26 -8.07 -7.89
C PHE A 13 -4.54 -7.75 -6.59
N GLY A 14 -3.71 -8.67 -6.11
CA GLY A 14 -2.81 -8.44 -4.98
C GLY A 14 -1.41 -8.07 -5.46
N ILE A 15 -0.84 -6.97 -4.95
CA ILE A 15 0.52 -6.54 -5.28
C ILE A 15 1.36 -6.50 -4.02
N SER A 16 2.46 -7.25 -4.03
CA SER A 16 3.54 -7.15 -3.05
C SER A 16 4.86 -7.06 -3.80
N PRO A 17 5.74 -6.09 -3.50
CA PRO A 17 7.06 -6.00 -4.10
C PRO A 17 8.06 -6.99 -3.50
N GLY A 18 7.60 -8.00 -2.75
CA GLY A 18 8.46 -9.01 -2.13
C GLY A 18 8.76 -8.73 -0.66
N CYS A 19 9.78 -9.41 -0.12
CA CYS A 19 10.10 -9.42 1.31
C CYS A 19 11.06 -8.31 1.76
N MET A 20 11.40 -7.35 0.89
CA MET A 20 12.21 -6.18 1.22
C MET A 20 11.67 -4.96 0.47
N ASP A 21 11.94 -3.74 0.97
CA ASP A 21 11.65 -2.51 0.23
C ASP A 21 12.39 -2.52 -1.13
N SER A 22 11.66 -2.20 -2.19
CA SER A 22 12.14 -2.33 -3.56
C SER A 22 13.34 -1.44 -3.87
N MET A 23 13.38 -0.25 -3.26
CA MET A 23 14.44 0.71 -3.44
C MET A 23 15.68 0.29 -2.66
N VAL A 24 15.51 -0.26 -1.45
CA VAL A 24 16.60 -0.88 -0.69
C VAL A 24 17.19 -2.04 -1.46
N ASN A 25 16.42 -2.89 -2.15
CA ASN A 25 16.98 -3.95 -2.98
C ASN A 25 17.84 -3.40 -4.12
N LYS A 26 17.33 -2.37 -4.81
CA LYS A 26 17.97 -1.82 -6.01
C LYS A 26 19.19 -0.95 -5.71
N TYR A 27 19.22 -0.29 -4.55
CA TYR A 27 20.24 0.69 -4.19
C TYR A 27 20.87 0.42 -2.83
N THR A 28 22.17 0.70 -2.75
CA THR A 28 22.89 0.82 -1.47
C THR A 28 22.40 2.04 -0.67
N ALA A 29 22.71 2.08 0.62
CA ALA A 29 22.40 3.23 1.48
C ALA A 29 22.98 4.55 0.95
N ASN A 30 24.09 4.51 0.19
CA ASN A 30 24.68 5.68 -0.47
C ASN A 30 24.08 5.97 -1.86
N LYS A 31 22.87 5.47 -2.16
CA LYS A 31 22.14 5.64 -3.43
C LYS A 31 22.90 5.14 -4.68
N ARG A 32 23.85 4.21 -4.53
CA ARG A 32 24.50 3.52 -5.66
C ARG A 32 23.71 2.27 -6.05
N LEU A 33 23.56 2.03 -7.35
CA LEU A 33 22.91 0.83 -7.88
C LEU A 33 23.65 -0.43 -7.40
N ARG A 34 22.91 -1.45 -6.96
CA ARG A 34 23.48 -2.78 -6.71
C ARG A 34 23.67 -3.55 -8.01
N SER A 35 24.69 -4.39 -8.03
CA SER A 35 24.96 -5.31 -9.14
C SER A 35 23.98 -6.47 -9.20
N ASP A 36 23.36 -6.80 -8.08
CA ASP A 36 22.50 -7.96 -7.89
C ASP A 36 21.25 -7.64 -7.04
N ASP A 37 20.18 -8.41 -7.27
CA ASP A 37 18.99 -8.44 -6.42
C ASP A 37 18.78 -9.88 -5.91
N ALA A 38 19.06 -10.11 -4.62
CA ALA A 38 18.98 -11.41 -3.98
C ALA A 38 17.57 -12.06 -4.03
N TYR A 39 16.53 -11.29 -4.35
CA TYR A 39 15.14 -11.74 -4.39
C TYR A 39 14.56 -11.88 -5.79
N THR A 40 15.40 -11.70 -6.81
CA THR A 40 15.04 -11.90 -8.21
C THR A 40 15.71 -13.17 -8.74
N PRO A 41 15.03 -13.97 -9.59
CA PRO A 41 15.65 -15.11 -10.27
C PRO A 41 16.98 -14.72 -10.95
N ASP A 42 17.98 -15.58 -10.79
CA ASP A 42 19.35 -15.37 -11.29
C ASP A 42 20.03 -14.09 -10.77
N ALA A 43 19.58 -13.58 -9.62
CA ALA A 43 20.08 -12.37 -8.96
C ALA A 43 20.03 -11.10 -9.84
N ARG A 44 19.16 -11.08 -10.86
CA ARG A 44 19.11 -9.99 -11.85
C ARG A 44 18.62 -8.66 -11.25
N PRO A 45 19.34 -7.55 -11.43
CA PRO A 45 18.93 -6.25 -10.87
C PRO A 45 17.86 -5.51 -11.69
N ASP A 46 17.48 -6.01 -12.86
CA ASP A 46 16.67 -5.30 -13.87
C ASP A 46 15.24 -5.83 -14.03
N MET A 47 14.82 -6.78 -13.19
CA MET A 47 13.52 -7.46 -13.34
C MET A 47 12.36 -6.78 -12.60
N ARG A 48 12.65 -5.72 -11.84
CA ARG A 48 11.67 -5.01 -11.01
C ARG A 48 11.83 -3.49 -11.17
N PRO A 49 10.73 -2.76 -11.41
CA PRO A 49 10.79 -1.31 -11.45
C PRO A 49 11.01 -0.72 -10.05
N GLU A 50 11.38 0.56 -9.98
CA GLU A 50 11.31 1.31 -8.73
C GLU A 50 9.85 1.53 -8.32
N TYR A 51 9.58 1.44 -7.02
CA TYR A 51 8.22 1.53 -6.47
C TYR A 51 7.21 0.61 -7.21
N PRO A 52 7.43 -0.72 -7.24
CA PRO A 52 6.60 -1.65 -7.99
C PRO A 52 5.13 -1.57 -7.65
N SER A 53 4.78 -1.31 -6.37
CA SER A 53 3.38 -1.17 -5.97
C SER A 53 2.70 -0.03 -6.74
N ILE A 54 3.39 1.08 -7.01
CA ILE A 54 2.86 2.18 -7.82
C ILE A 54 2.82 1.80 -9.30
N VAL A 55 3.93 1.29 -9.84
CA VAL A 55 4.05 1.00 -11.28
C VAL A 55 3.05 -0.07 -11.71
N TYR A 56 2.98 -1.19 -10.99
CA TYR A 56 2.08 -2.28 -11.33
C TYR A 56 0.62 -1.95 -11.09
N THR A 57 0.29 -1.18 -10.05
CA THR A 57 -1.09 -0.70 -9.85
C THR A 57 -1.55 0.13 -11.02
N ARG A 58 -0.74 1.10 -11.47
CA ARG A 58 -1.11 1.97 -12.60
C ARG A 58 -1.37 1.17 -13.87
N ILE A 59 -0.54 0.16 -14.16
CA ILE A 59 -0.74 -0.74 -15.30
C ILE A 59 -2.05 -1.53 -15.12
N LEU A 60 -2.29 -2.10 -13.94
CA LEU A 60 -3.49 -2.88 -13.67
C LEU A 60 -4.76 -2.04 -13.74
N LYS A 61 -4.77 -0.82 -13.21
CA LYS A 61 -5.93 0.09 -13.32
C LYS A 61 -6.15 0.61 -14.74
N GLN A 62 -5.13 0.63 -15.60
CA GLN A 62 -5.30 0.92 -17.04
C GLN A 62 -5.91 -0.26 -17.79
N LEU A 63 -5.53 -1.50 -17.44
CA LEU A 63 -6.00 -2.71 -18.12
C LEU A 63 -7.36 -3.22 -17.58
N PHE A 64 -7.59 -3.03 -16.29
CA PHE A 64 -8.71 -3.56 -15.52
C PHE A 64 -9.22 -2.50 -14.52
N PRO A 65 -9.78 -1.38 -14.99
CA PRO A 65 -10.19 -0.26 -14.13
C PRO A 65 -11.18 -0.67 -13.03
N ASP A 66 -12.05 -1.63 -13.34
CA ASP A 66 -13.14 -2.08 -12.47
C ASP A 66 -12.74 -3.18 -11.48
N VAL A 67 -11.51 -3.69 -11.56
CA VAL A 67 -11.02 -4.74 -10.65
C VAL A 67 -10.30 -4.09 -9.47
N PRO A 68 -10.63 -4.46 -8.22
CA PRO A 68 -9.92 -3.96 -7.06
C PRO A 68 -8.44 -4.32 -7.08
N VAL A 69 -7.58 -3.37 -6.74
CA VAL A 69 -6.14 -3.56 -6.55
C VAL A 69 -5.80 -3.35 -5.07
N ILE A 70 -5.20 -4.37 -4.45
CA ILE A 70 -4.86 -4.40 -3.02
C ILE A 70 -3.35 -4.49 -2.87
N LEU A 71 -2.75 -3.50 -2.21
CA LEU A 71 -1.31 -3.51 -1.93
C LEU A 71 -1.02 -4.27 -0.64
N GLY A 72 0.18 -4.83 -0.54
CA GLY A 72 0.68 -5.46 0.67
C GLY A 72 2.20 -5.50 0.74
N GLY A 73 2.70 -6.15 1.78
CA GLY A 73 4.14 -6.27 2.03
C GLY A 73 4.73 -5.01 2.66
N ILE A 74 6.06 -5.01 2.77
CA ILE A 74 6.81 -3.97 3.52
C ILE A 74 6.64 -2.59 2.89
N GLU A 75 6.72 -2.49 1.55
CA GLU A 75 6.57 -1.21 0.86
C GLU A 75 5.22 -0.56 1.13
N ALA A 76 4.12 -1.31 1.01
CA ALA A 76 2.78 -0.77 1.28
C ALA A 76 2.60 -0.42 2.75
N SER A 77 3.07 -1.30 3.66
CA SER A 77 2.94 -1.12 5.11
C SER A 77 3.64 0.14 5.60
N MET A 78 4.88 0.37 5.16
CA MET A 78 5.70 1.52 5.59
C MET A 78 5.23 2.84 4.98
N ARG A 79 4.52 2.79 3.84
CA ARG A 79 4.09 3.97 3.06
C ARG A 79 2.58 4.22 3.11
N ARG A 80 1.88 3.57 4.06
CA ARG A 80 0.41 3.61 4.16
C ARG A 80 -0.15 4.99 4.56
N LEU A 81 0.66 5.79 5.23
CA LEU A 81 0.34 7.14 5.70
C LEU A 81 1.38 8.13 5.15
N THR A 82 1.25 9.41 5.51
CA THR A 82 2.30 10.40 5.24
C THR A 82 3.64 9.90 5.77
N HIS A 83 4.66 9.86 4.91
CA HIS A 83 5.96 9.28 5.22
C HIS A 83 7.09 10.05 4.53
N TYR A 84 8.28 10.05 5.12
CA TYR A 84 9.48 10.53 4.45
C TYR A 84 10.04 9.47 3.50
N ASP A 85 10.17 9.80 2.22
CA ASP A 85 10.84 8.98 1.22
C ASP A 85 12.32 9.38 1.12
N TYR A 86 13.19 8.53 1.66
CA TYR A 86 14.64 8.75 1.65
C TYR A 86 15.24 8.86 0.25
N TRP A 87 14.71 8.12 -0.72
CA TRP A 87 15.26 8.04 -2.06
C TRP A 87 15.02 9.34 -2.83
N GLN A 88 13.81 9.88 -2.69
CA GLN A 88 13.39 11.16 -3.28
C GLN A 88 13.66 12.39 -2.40
N ASP A 89 14.15 12.19 -1.17
CA ASP A 89 14.42 13.24 -0.19
C ASP A 89 13.22 14.19 0.02
N ARG A 90 12.03 13.61 0.23
CA ARG A 90 10.80 14.39 0.44
C ARG A 90 9.75 13.63 1.24
N VAL A 91 8.88 14.38 1.91
CA VAL A 91 7.67 13.82 2.54
C VAL A 91 6.64 13.56 1.45
N ARG A 92 6.09 12.35 1.42
CA ARG A 92 5.05 11.91 0.50
C ARG A 92 3.74 11.63 1.24
N PRO A 93 2.59 11.74 0.57
CA PRO A 93 1.32 11.29 1.12
C PRO A 93 1.27 9.75 1.13
N SER A 94 0.13 9.18 1.53
CA SER A 94 -0.11 7.73 1.44
C SER A 94 0.17 7.20 0.03
N ILE A 95 0.79 6.02 -0.07
CA ILE A 95 1.03 5.32 -1.33
C ILE A 95 -0.26 5.05 -2.14
N LEU A 96 -1.42 5.01 -1.48
CA LEU A 96 -2.71 4.86 -2.17
C LEU A 96 -2.99 6.04 -3.11
N LEU A 97 -2.61 7.27 -2.73
CA LEU A 97 -2.77 8.46 -3.56
C LEU A 97 -1.86 8.44 -4.78
N ASP A 98 -0.63 7.91 -4.63
CA ASP A 98 0.34 7.81 -5.71
C ASP A 98 0.02 6.68 -6.70
N SER A 99 -0.43 5.54 -6.18
CA SER A 99 -0.67 4.32 -6.95
C SER A 99 -2.05 4.28 -7.61
N GLY A 100 -3.08 4.82 -6.95
CA GLY A 100 -4.48 4.63 -7.33
C GLY A 100 -5.04 3.24 -6.95
N ALA A 101 -4.38 2.54 -6.01
CA ALA A 101 -4.89 1.28 -5.48
C ALA A 101 -6.13 1.52 -4.62
N ASP A 102 -7.03 0.54 -4.59
CA ASP A 102 -8.31 0.65 -3.89
C ASP A 102 -8.16 0.48 -2.38
N SER A 103 -7.17 -0.31 -1.94
CA SER A 103 -6.83 -0.50 -0.53
C SER A 103 -5.41 -1.08 -0.37
N LEU A 104 -4.92 -1.12 0.87
CA LEU A 104 -3.74 -1.89 1.24
C LEU A 104 -3.95 -2.64 2.55
N ILE A 105 -3.21 -3.74 2.70
CA ILE A 105 -3.07 -4.51 3.94
C ILE A 105 -1.69 -4.22 4.52
N TYR A 106 -1.63 -3.84 5.80
CA TYR A 106 -0.36 -3.61 6.49
C TYR A 106 -0.07 -4.65 7.58
N GLY A 107 1.22 -4.89 7.86
CA GLY A 107 1.62 -5.84 8.89
C GLY A 107 1.34 -7.30 8.50
N MET A 108 0.86 -8.09 9.45
CA MET A 108 0.56 -9.52 9.27
C MET A 108 -0.72 -9.71 8.44
N GLY A 109 -0.53 -9.88 7.12
CA GLY A 109 -1.63 -9.85 6.16
C GLY A 109 -2.42 -11.15 6.01
N GLU A 110 -2.01 -12.25 6.64
CA GLU A 110 -2.59 -13.59 6.40
C GLU A 110 -4.06 -13.71 6.82
N LYS A 111 -4.46 -13.04 7.91
CA LYS A 111 -5.86 -12.98 8.35
C LYS A 111 -6.70 -12.04 7.49
N PRO A 112 -6.33 -10.75 7.31
CA PRO A 112 -7.16 -9.82 6.55
C PRO A 112 -7.29 -10.20 5.07
N VAL A 113 -6.27 -10.80 4.44
CA VAL A 113 -6.39 -11.23 3.03
C VAL A 113 -7.39 -12.38 2.86
N VAL A 114 -7.44 -13.32 3.81
CA VAL A 114 -8.40 -14.43 3.81
C VAL A 114 -9.80 -13.91 4.06
N GLU A 115 -9.97 -13.01 5.01
CA GLU A 115 -11.25 -12.37 5.31
C GLU A 115 -11.78 -11.59 4.10
N LEU A 116 -10.94 -10.73 3.49
CA LEU A 116 -11.26 -10.00 2.27
C LEU A 116 -11.71 -10.95 1.15
N ALA A 117 -10.96 -12.02 0.91
CA ALA A 117 -11.29 -13.01 -0.11
C ALA A 117 -12.63 -13.71 0.17
N ASN A 118 -12.95 -14.00 1.43
CA ASN A 118 -14.22 -14.61 1.81
C ASN A 118 -15.40 -13.65 1.62
N ARG A 119 -15.26 -12.39 2.01
CA ARG A 119 -16.32 -11.38 1.81
C ARG A 119 -16.57 -11.14 0.31
N LEU A 120 -15.52 -11.05 -0.50
CA LEU A 120 -15.63 -10.89 -1.95
C LEU A 120 -16.16 -12.14 -2.68
N LYS A 121 -16.04 -13.35 -2.10
CA LYS A 121 -16.70 -14.54 -2.68
C LYS A 121 -18.22 -14.46 -2.63
N CYS A 122 -18.75 -13.81 -1.59
CA CYS A 122 -20.18 -13.76 -1.30
C CYS A 122 -20.89 -12.57 -1.95
N GLN A 123 -20.16 -11.65 -2.58
CA GLN A 123 -20.70 -10.43 -3.17
C GLN A 123 -20.29 -10.32 -4.64
N GLN A 124 -21.22 -9.87 -5.50
CA GLN A 124 -20.90 -9.50 -6.88
C GLN A 124 -20.15 -8.16 -6.93
N ILE A 125 -19.49 -7.90 -8.06
CA ILE A 125 -18.70 -6.68 -8.34
C ILE A 125 -19.41 -5.46 -7.76
N MET A 126 -18.75 -4.78 -6.83
CA MET A 126 -19.27 -3.59 -6.16
C MET A 126 -18.62 -2.34 -6.72
N ASP A 127 -19.37 -1.24 -6.67
CA ASP A 127 -18.79 0.08 -6.85
C ASP A 127 -17.79 0.41 -5.73
N THR A 128 -17.06 1.51 -5.90
CA THR A 128 -16.05 1.94 -4.93
C THR A 128 -16.62 2.12 -3.52
N LYS A 129 -17.89 2.53 -3.39
CA LYS A 129 -18.53 2.74 -2.09
C LYS A 129 -18.83 1.42 -1.38
N GLY A 130 -19.41 0.45 -2.09
CA GLY A 130 -19.66 -0.89 -1.57
C GLY A 130 -18.36 -1.60 -1.18
N PHE A 131 -17.31 -1.45 -2.00
CA PHE A 131 -16.01 -2.03 -1.68
C PHE A 131 -15.45 -1.50 -0.35
N LYS A 132 -15.51 -0.19 -0.11
CA LYS A 132 -15.07 0.41 1.16
C LYS A 132 -15.85 -0.10 2.35
N GLN A 133 -17.18 -0.14 2.24
CA GLN A 133 -18.04 -0.66 3.32
C GLN A 133 -17.73 -2.12 3.65
N LEU A 134 -17.37 -2.92 2.64
CA LEU A 134 -16.99 -4.32 2.85
C LEU A 134 -15.67 -4.47 3.61
N ILE A 135 -14.73 -3.53 3.48
CA ILE A 135 -13.40 -3.62 4.10
C ILE A 135 -13.24 -2.81 5.38
N ALA A 136 -14.18 -1.92 5.70
CA ALA A 136 -14.02 -0.89 6.72
C ALA A 136 -13.71 -1.45 8.14
N ASP A 137 -14.29 -2.59 8.47
CA ASP A 137 -14.16 -3.28 9.75
C ASP A 137 -13.16 -4.46 9.71
N ILE A 138 -12.53 -4.73 8.56
CA ILE A 138 -11.46 -5.73 8.49
C ILE A 138 -10.20 -5.13 9.15
N PRO A 139 -9.67 -5.74 10.22
CA PRO A 139 -8.45 -5.25 10.84
C PRO A 139 -7.29 -5.14 9.84
N GLN A 140 -6.40 -4.18 10.03
CA GLN A 140 -5.19 -4.00 9.23
C GLN A 140 -5.41 -3.63 7.74
N MET A 141 -6.62 -3.17 7.40
CA MET A 141 -6.93 -2.55 6.10
C MET A 141 -6.74 -1.03 6.15
N VAL A 142 -6.38 -0.44 5.02
CA VAL A 142 -6.34 1.02 4.82
C VAL A 142 -7.04 1.36 3.52
N TYR A 143 -7.88 2.39 3.56
CA TYR A 143 -8.60 2.91 2.40
C TYR A 143 -8.69 4.43 2.46
N LEU A 144 -8.95 5.06 1.31
CA LEU A 144 -9.11 6.51 1.21
C LEU A 144 -10.59 6.87 1.25
N ASP A 145 -10.97 7.84 2.08
CA ASP A 145 -12.30 8.46 2.03
C ASP A 145 -12.24 9.99 1.98
N LYS A 146 -13.28 10.60 1.39
CA LYS A 146 -13.47 12.05 1.33
C LYS A 146 -14.00 12.58 2.64
N GLU A 147 -14.83 11.79 3.32
CA GLU A 147 -15.43 12.12 4.60
C GLU A 147 -14.99 11.07 5.61
N VAL A 148 -14.30 11.52 6.65
CA VAL A 148 -13.86 10.67 7.77
C VAL A 148 -14.58 11.16 9.01
N ALA A 149 -15.49 10.34 9.53
CA ALA A 149 -16.08 10.55 10.83
C ALA A 149 -15.22 9.81 11.86
N ALA A 150 -14.44 10.55 12.63
CA ALA A 150 -13.64 9.96 13.70
C ALA A 150 -14.58 9.40 14.79
N GLU A 151 -14.34 8.17 15.19
CA GLU A 151 -15.05 7.51 16.29
C GLU A 151 -14.33 7.75 17.62
N GLU A 152 -15.02 7.47 18.73
CA GLU A 152 -14.42 7.55 20.05
C GLU A 152 -13.30 6.51 20.18
N GLY A 153 -12.08 6.97 20.43
CA GLY A 153 -10.88 6.13 20.51
C GLY A 153 -9.98 6.19 19.27
N ASP A 154 -10.42 6.82 18.19
CA ASP A 154 -9.58 7.01 17.00
C ASP A 154 -8.42 7.98 17.25
N ILE A 155 -7.26 7.63 16.70
CA ILE A 155 -6.09 8.52 16.69
C ILE A 155 -6.13 9.32 15.40
N THR A 156 -6.40 10.62 15.51
CA THR A 156 -6.32 11.54 14.38
C THR A 156 -4.88 12.04 14.23
N LEU A 157 -4.29 11.79 13.06
CA LEU A 157 -2.95 12.25 12.70
C LEU A 157 -2.99 13.65 12.07
N PHE A 158 -1.87 14.36 12.11
CA PHE A 158 -1.71 15.61 11.35
C PHE A 158 -1.82 15.34 9.86
N SER A 159 -2.44 16.27 9.12
CA SER A 159 -2.59 16.16 7.67
C SER A 159 -1.23 16.19 6.95
N HIS A 160 -1.21 15.67 5.71
CA HIS A 160 -0.01 15.73 4.87
C HIS A 160 0.48 17.19 4.68
N GLU A 161 -0.45 18.11 4.45
CA GLU A 161 -0.21 19.54 4.23
C GLU A 161 0.40 20.21 5.46
N GLU A 162 0.04 19.76 6.67
CA GLU A 162 0.65 20.21 7.90
C GLU A 162 2.06 19.63 8.09
N CYS A 163 2.25 18.34 7.80
CA CYS A 163 3.56 17.68 7.84
C CYS A 163 4.56 18.33 6.89
N LEU A 164 4.12 18.81 5.72
CA LEU A 164 4.98 19.55 4.78
C LEU A 164 5.51 20.87 5.35
N LYS A 165 4.76 21.50 6.27
CA LYS A 165 5.11 22.79 6.87
C LYS A 165 5.89 22.64 8.18
N ASP A 166 5.70 21.53 8.90
CA ASP A 166 6.33 21.29 10.19
C ASP A 166 6.80 19.84 10.35
N LYS A 167 8.12 19.66 10.35
CA LYS A 167 8.78 18.36 10.54
C LYS A 167 8.45 17.72 11.90
N LYS A 168 8.11 18.52 12.93
CA LYS A 168 7.72 17.98 14.24
C LYS A 168 6.36 17.28 14.18
N LYS A 169 5.46 17.72 13.30
CA LYS A 169 4.15 17.07 13.09
C LYS A 169 4.30 15.72 12.38
N GLU A 170 5.19 15.65 11.38
CA GLU A 170 5.54 14.37 10.76
C GLU A 170 6.17 13.40 11.77
N ALA A 171 7.13 13.87 12.59
CA ALA A 171 7.72 13.06 13.64
C ALA A 171 6.71 12.60 14.71
N ALA A 172 5.74 13.45 15.07
CA ALA A 172 4.67 13.10 16.00
C ALA A 172 3.74 12.03 15.41
N ASN A 173 3.36 12.16 14.12
CA ASN A 173 2.61 11.12 13.42
C ASN A 173 3.38 9.80 13.40
N PHE A 174 4.67 9.83 13.03
CA PHE A 174 5.51 8.64 12.98
C PHE A 174 5.60 7.95 14.34
N ARG A 175 5.72 8.72 15.43
CA ARG A 175 5.71 8.19 16.79
C ARG A 175 4.41 7.42 17.10
N HIS A 176 3.25 8.01 16.82
CA HIS A 176 1.96 7.33 17.03
C HIS A 176 1.87 6.04 16.21
N ILE A 177 2.31 6.07 14.95
CA ILE A 177 2.31 4.90 14.07
C ILE A 177 3.15 3.77 14.67
N GLU A 178 4.36 4.04 15.15
CA GLU A 178 5.25 3.03 15.74
C GLU A 178 4.76 2.51 17.09
N GLU A 179 4.25 3.39 17.96
CA GLU A 179 3.68 3.01 19.26
C GLU A 179 2.48 2.07 19.09
N GLU A 180 1.56 2.40 18.17
CA GLU A 180 0.36 1.58 17.94
C GLU A 180 0.65 0.32 17.11
N SER A 181 1.65 0.33 16.22
CA SER A 181 2.03 -0.87 15.46
C SER A 181 2.66 -1.95 16.34
N ASN A 182 3.28 -1.57 17.47
CA ASN A 182 3.95 -2.48 18.41
C ASN A 182 3.22 -2.62 19.74
N LYS A 183 1.98 -2.13 19.84
CA LYS A 183 1.22 -2.11 21.08
C LYS A 183 0.85 -3.53 21.52
N TYR A 184 1.57 -4.03 22.50
CA TYR A 184 1.24 -5.26 23.19
C TYR A 184 0.20 -4.96 24.27
N THR A 185 -1.00 -5.49 24.12
CA THR A 185 -2.01 -5.49 25.19
C THR A 185 -1.99 -6.88 25.81
N ALA A 186 -1.50 -6.97 27.06
CA ALA A 186 -1.38 -8.20 27.82
C ALA A 186 -2.73 -8.77 28.27
#